data_AF-A0A831LIG0-F1
#
_entry.id   AF-A0A831LIG0-F1
#
_cell.length_a   1.000
_cell.length_b   1.000
_cell.length_c   1.000
_cell.angle_alpha   90.00
_cell.angle_beta   90.00
_cell.angle_gamma   90.00
#
_symmetry.space_group_name_H-M   'P 1'
#
loop_
_entity.id
_entity.type
_entity.pdbx_description
1 polymer ?
#
loop_
_entity_poly.entity_id
_entity_poly.type
_entity_poly.pdbx_seq_one_letter_code
_entity_poly.pdbx_strand_id
1 'polypeptide(L)'
;PGPGGLCGNEDMGSLSSWYVLSAMGIYPVTPGNPVYMIGSPLFEKLTLQTGKNKTFTVIARNNSSENVYIQKTSFNGQPFDRTWISHEEIVNGGVLEFEMGPEPNKKWGTGKQALPPVEF
;
A
#
# COMPACT_ATOMS: atom_id res chain seq x y z
N PRO A 1 5.74 4.02 -21.85
CA PRO A 1 7.00 3.27 -21.62
C PRO A 1 7.74 2.99 -22.94
N GLY A 2 9.09 2.89 -22.90
CA GLY A 2 9.95 2.61 -24.05
C GLY A 2 11.26 1.90 -23.65
N PRO A 3 12.13 1.54 -24.60
CA PRO A 3 13.30 0.66 -24.38
C PRO A 3 14.36 1.14 -23.35
N GLY A 4 14.25 2.35 -22.80
CA GLY A 4 15.13 2.91 -21.76
C GLY A 4 14.38 3.34 -20.49
N GLY A 5 13.26 2.71 -20.17
CA GLY A 5 12.36 3.12 -19.08
C GLY A 5 12.82 2.75 -17.66
N LEU A 6 13.93 2.01 -17.51
CA LEU A 6 14.46 1.61 -16.21
C LEU A 6 15.63 2.51 -15.81
N CYS A 7 15.73 2.84 -14.53
CA CYS A 7 16.82 3.65 -13.98
C CYS A 7 18.11 2.86 -13.72
N GLY A 8 18.10 1.53 -13.90
CA GLY A 8 19.20 0.62 -13.63
C GLY A 8 18.89 -0.80 -14.09
N ASN A 9 19.68 -1.76 -13.62
CA ASN A 9 19.46 -3.18 -13.90
C ASN A 9 18.10 -3.63 -13.33
N GLU A 10 17.45 -4.54 -14.03
CA GLU A 10 16.14 -5.08 -13.61
C GLU A 10 16.28 -6.06 -12.43
N ASP A 11 17.44 -6.68 -12.29
CA ASP A 11 17.82 -7.61 -11.21
C ASP A 11 16.80 -8.74 -11.00
N MET A 12 16.45 -9.40 -12.11
CA MET A 12 15.66 -10.64 -12.18
C MET A 12 14.28 -10.55 -11.49
N GLY A 13 13.57 -9.44 -11.69
CA GLY A 13 12.25 -9.17 -11.13
C GLY A 13 12.27 -8.23 -9.94
N SER A 14 13.45 -7.90 -9.39
CA SER A 14 13.55 -7.10 -8.18
C SER A 14 13.03 -5.68 -8.40
N LEU A 15 13.52 -4.98 -9.44
CA LEU A 15 13.09 -3.61 -9.73
C LEU A 15 11.62 -3.56 -10.17
N SER A 16 11.19 -4.54 -10.98
CA SER A 16 9.82 -4.61 -11.46
C SER A 16 8.82 -4.89 -10.32
N SER A 17 9.15 -5.83 -9.42
CA SER A 17 8.29 -6.14 -8.27
C SER A 17 8.23 -4.99 -7.27
N TRP A 18 9.34 -4.27 -7.08
CA TRP A 18 9.36 -3.03 -6.29
C TRP A 18 8.36 -2.01 -6.86
N TYR A 19 8.35 -1.80 -8.17
CA TYR A 19 7.42 -0.87 -8.81
C TYR A 19 5.97 -1.33 -8.63
N VAL A 20 5.66 -2.61 -8.87
CA VAL A 20 4.31 -3.16 -8.73
C VAL A 20 3.79 -2.97 -7.31
N LEU A 21 4.56 -3.38 -6.30
CA LEU A 21 4.17 -3.27 -4.90
C LEU A 21 4.02 -1.80 -4.47
N SER A 22 4.99 -0.96 -4.81
CA SER A 22 4.94 0.47 -4.49
C SER A 22 3.76 1.17 -5.17
N ALA A 23 3.45 0.83 -6.42
CA ALA A 23 2.29 1.35 -7.13
C ALA A 23 0.96 0.91 -6.50
N MET A 24 0.94 -0.24 -5.82
CA MET A 24 -0.19 -0.66 -5.00
C MET A 24 -0.31 0.11 -3.68
N GLY A 25 0.72 0.87 -3.30
CA GLY A 25 0.80 1.57 -2.04
C GLY A 25 1.20 0.70 -0.85
N ILE A 26 1.82 -0.47 -1.08
CA ILE A 26 2.29 -1.37 0.00
C ILE A 26 3.67 -1.96 -0.30
N TYR A 27 4.49 -2.22 0.72
CA TYR A 27 5.82 -2.83 0.52
C TYR A 27 6.28 -3.70 1.70
N PRO A 28 6.81 -4.92 1.45
CA PRO A 28 7.36 -5.80 2.48
C PRO A 28 8.80 -5.37 2.84
N VAL A 29 8.95 -4.42 3.77
CA VAL A 29 10.26 -3.87 4.18
C VAL A 29 11.17 -4.92 4.80
N THR A 30 10.61 -5.84 5.59
CA THR A 30 11.35 -6.91 6.28
C THR A 30 10.78 -8.26 5.87
N PRO A 31 11.28 -8.87 4.77
CA PRO A 31 10.86 -10.21 4.37
C PRO A 31 10.97 -11.22 5.51
N GLY A 32 9.94 -12.04 5.70
CA GLY A 32 9.81 -12.96 6.84
C GLY A 32 8.89 -12.43 7.95
N ASN A 33 8.74 -11.11 8.09
CA ASN A 33 7.69 -10.51 8.92
C ASN A 33 6.40 -10.41 8.07
N PRO A 34 5.25 -10.96 8.51
CA PRO A 34 4.02 -11.03 7.73
C PRO A 34 3.26 -9.68 7.68
N VAL A 35 3.96 -8.57 7.47
CA VAL A 35 3.38 -7.22 7.35
C VAL A 35 3.94 -6.48 6.15
N TYR A 36 3.11 -5.62 5.58
CA TYR A 36 3.46 -4.72 4.49
C TYR A 36 3.31 -3.28 4.98
N MET A 37 4.33 -2.46 4.78
CA MET A 37 4.26 -1.04 5.09
C MET A 37 3.42 -0.33 4.05
N ILE A 38 2.60 0.62 4.48
CA ILE A 38 1.75 1.42 3.61
C ILE A 38 2.56 2.62 3.08
N GLY A 39 2.59 2.75 1.76
CA GLY A 39 3.10 3.91 1.03
C GLY A 39 1.95 4.67 0.34
N SER A 40 2.26 5.40 -0.72
CA SER A 40 1.26 6.13 -1.50
C SER A 40 0.85 5.34 -2.75
N PRO A 41 -0.44 5.00 -2.94
CA PRO A 41 -0.90 4.27 -4.12
C PRO A 41 -0.83 5.12 -5.40
N LEU A 42 -0.49 4.49 -6.52
CA LEU A 42 -0.36 5.17 -7.82
C LEU A 42 -1.68 5.23 -8.60
N PHE A 43 -2.57 4.26 -8.41
CA PHE A 43 -3.82 4.15 -9.15
C PHE A 43 -5.02 4.46 -8.24
N GLU A 44 -6.10 5.01 -8.82
CA GLU A 44 -7.36 5.24 -8.10
C GLU A 44 -7.99 3.95 -7.58
N LYS A 45 -7.79 2.83 -8.28
CA LYS A 45 -8.26 1.52 -7.86
C LYS A 45 -7.36 0.42 -8.39
N LEU A 46 -7.08 -0.57 -7.55
CA LEU A 46 -6.51 -1.85 -7.96
C LEU A 46 -7.19 -3.00 -7.22
N THR A 47 -7.22 -4.16 -7.84
CA THR A 47 -7.78 -5.37 -7.24
C THR A 47 -6.79 -6.52 -7.41
N LEU A 48 -6.34 -7.07 -6.30
CA LEU A 48 -5.51 -8.27 -6.22
C LEU A 48 -6.39 -9.49 -5.99
N GLN A 49 -6.24 -10.51 -6.84
CA GLN A 49 -6.83 -11.83 -6.57
C GLN A 49 -5.88 -12.59 -5.63
N THR A 50 -6.33 -12.88 -4.42
CA THR A 50 -5.48 -13.49 -3.37
C THR A 50 -5.60 -15.01 -3.31
N GLY A 51 -6.30 -15.60 -4.28
CA GLY A 51 -6.64 -17.02 -4.31
C GLY A 51 -7.95 -17.33 -3.58
N LYS A 52 -8.41 -18.58 -3.64
CA LYS A 52 -9.65 -19.06 -2.98
C LYS A 52 -10.90 -18.20 -3.27
N ASN A 53 -10.99 -17.63 -4.49
CA ASN A 53 -12.04 -16.69 -4.92
C ASN A 53 -12.16 -15.42 -4.05
N LYS A 54 -11.09 -15.02 -3.36
CA LYS A 54 -11.02 -13.79 -2.58
C LYS A 54 -10.29 -12.69 -3.34
N THR A 55 -10.67 -11.45 -3.06
CA THR A 55 -10.07 -10.26 -3.64
C THR A 55 -9.72 -9.26 -2.55
N PHE A 56 -8.52 -8.70 -2.63
CA PHE A 56 -8.13 -7.52 -1.88
C PHE A 56 -8.11 -6.31 -2.82
N THR A 57 -8.81 -5.25 -2.46
CA THR A 57 -8.93 -4.05 -3.29
C THR A 57 -8.32 -2.86 -2.56
N VAL A 58 -7.49 -2.09 -3.24
CA VAL A 58 -7.07 -0.76 -2.80
C VAL A 58 -7.85 0.27 -3.60
N ILE A 59 -8.44 1.24 -2.91
CA ILE A 59 -9.13 2.39 -3.51
C ILE A 59 -8.43 3.66 -3.01
N ALA A 60 -7.96 4.50 -3.90
CA ALA A 60 -7.34 5.79 -3.59
C ALA A 60 -8.23 6.93 -4.09
N ARG A 61 -9.13 7.42 -3.23
CA ARG A 61 -10.02 8.53 -3.57
C ARG A 61 -9.22 9.81 -3.75
N ASN A 62 -9.55 10.57 -4.79
CA ASN A 62 -8.91 11.83 -5.15
C ASN A 62 -7.43 11.70 -5.52
N ASN A 63 -6.95 10.51 -5.88
CA ASN A 63 -5.54 10.34 -6.28
C ASN A 63 -5.24 11.11 -7.57
N SER A 64 -4.16 11.88 -7.59
CA SER A 64 -3.71 12.64 -8.76
C SER A 64 -2.22 12.90 -8.69
N SER A 65 -1.66 13.56 -9.71
CA SER A 65 -0.28 14.07 -9.66
C SER A 65 -0.03 15.07 -8.54
N GLU A 66 -1.06 15.78 -8.08
CA GLU A 66 -0.97 16.67 -6.93
C GLU A 66 -1.29 15.95 -5.61
N ASN A 67 -2.30 15.08 -5.62
CA ASN A 67 -2.85 14.47 -4.41
C ASN A 67 -2.14 13.15 -4.08
N VAL A 68 -0.94 13.26 -3.51
CA VAL A 68 -0.08 12.10 -3.21
C VAL A 68 -0.01 11.74 -1.73
N TYR A 69 -0.62 12.52 -0.84
CA TYR A 69 -0.55 12.31 0.61
C TYR A 69 -1.83 11.68 1.17
N ILE A 70 -1.66 10.67 2.02
CA ILE A 70 -2.76 10.03 2.73
C ILE A 70 -3.34 10.99 3.77
N GLN A 71 -4.65 11.22 3.68
CA GLN A 71 -5.42 12.03 4.63
C GLN A 71 -6.13 11.18 5.67
N LYS A 72 -6.69 10.04 5.25
CA LYS A 72 -7.33 9.04 6.11
C LYS A 72 -7.32 7.70 5.41
N THR A 73 -7.45 6.63 6.20
CA THR A 73 -7.59 5.27 5.70
C THR A 73 -8.74 4.55 6.39
N SER A 74 -9.38 3.64 5.67
CA SER A 74 -10.34 2.70 6.23
C SER A 74 -10.11 1.31 5.68
N PHE A 75 -10.41 0.29 6.48
CA PHE A 75 -10.38 -1.09 6.05
C PHE A 75 -11.76 -1.71 6.28
N ASN A 76 -12.38 -2.19 5.21
CA ASN A 76 -13.75 -2.70 5.22
C ASN A 76 -14.76 -1.71 5.86
N GLY A 77 -14.58 -0.41 5.58
CA GLY A 77 -15.44 0.67 6.07
C GLY A 77 -15.17 1.12 7.51
N GLN A 78 -14.22 0.50 8.22
CA GLN A 78 -13.84 0.90 9.58
C GLN A 78 -12.59 1.78 9.56
N PRO A 79 -12.46 2.79 10.44
CA PRO A 79 -11.25 3.60 10.57
C PRO A 79 -10.01 2.74 10.74
N PHE A 80 -8.95 3.07 10.01
CA PHE A 80 -7.72 2.31 9.98
C PHE A 80 -6.54 3.26 10.15
N ASP A 81 -5.96 3.34 11.35
CA ASP A 81 -4.86 4.30 11.64
C ASP A 81 -3.50 3.61 11.79
N ARG A 82 -3.29 2.50 11.08
CA ARG A 82 -2.00 1.80 11.00
C ARG A 82 -1.25 2.18 9.73
N THR A 83 0.07 2.29 9.80
CA THR A 83 0.92 2.48 8.59
C THR A 83 1.40 1.15 8.00
N TRP A 84 0.72 0.07 8.37
CA TRP A 84 1.03 -1.29 7.92
C TRP A 84 -0.26 -2.11 7.84
N ILE A 85 -0.25 -3.15 7.01
CA ILE A 85 -1.33 -4.13 6.86
C ILE A 85 -0.72 -5.53 6.96
N SER A 86 -1.40 -6.46 7.62
CA SER A 86 -0.87 -7.83 7.73
C SER A 86 -1.10 -8.63 6.46
N HIS A 87 -0.26 -9.65 6.24
CA HIS A 87 -0.46 -10.61 5.18
C HIS A 87 -1.82 -11.31 5.30
N GLU A 88 -2.23 -11.65 6.52
CA GLU A 88 -3.53 -12.27 6.79
C GLU A 88 -4.70 -11.40 6.33
N GLU A 89 -4.65 -10.08 6.59
CA GLU A 89 -5.67 -9.13 6.15
C GLU A 89 -5.75 -9.03 4.63
N ILE A 90 -4.61 -9.06 3.94
CA ILE A 90 -4.58 -9.09 2.47
C ILE A 90 -5.20 -10.38 1.96
N VAL A 91 -4.73 -11.56 2.39
CA VAL A 91 -5.20 -12.85 1.83
C VAL A 91 -6.65 -13.15 2.17
N ASN A 92 -7.16 -12.64 3.30
CA ASN A 92 -8.58 -12.73 3.63
C ASN A 92 -9.46 -11.83 2.76
N GLY A 93 -8.87 -10.91 1.99
CA GLY A 93 -9.55 -10.00 1.10
C GLY A 93 -10.19 -8.83 1.84
N GLY A 94 -10.87 -7.98 1.09
CA GLY A 94 -11.50 -6.76 1.61
C GLY A 94 -11.11 -5.53 0.82
N VAL A 95 -11.43 -4.37 1.38
CA VAL A 95 -11.20 -3.07 0.76
C VAL A 95 -10.40 -2.18 1.71
N LEU A 96 -9.17 -1.84 1.31
CA LEU A 96 -8.37 -0.78 1.93
C LEU A 96 -8.60 0.50 1.12
N GLU A 97 -9.23 1.48 1.75
CA GLU A 97 -9.57 2.74 1.11
C GLU A 97 -8.74 3.88 1.71
N PHE A 98 -8.16 4.68 0.83
CA PHE A 98 -7.42 5.90 1.11
C PHE A 98 -8.23 7.09 0.64
N GLU A 99 -8.16 8.18 1.40
CA GLU A 99 -8.44 9.51 0.85
C GLU A 99 -7.14 10.28 0.70
N MET A 100 -6.88 10.73 -0.51
CA MET A 100 -5.65 11.41 -0.89
C MET A 100 -5.83 12.93 -0.86
N GLY A 101 -4.74 13.66 -0.67
CA GLY A 101 -4.71 15.11 -0.66
C GLY A 101 -3.34 15.68 -1.02
N PRO A 102 -3.25 16.99 -1.29
CA PRO A 102 -2.06 17.63 -1.83
C PRO A 102 -1.01 17.97 -0.76
N GLU A 103 -1.38 17.92 0.52
CA GLU A 103 -0.49 18.24 1.64
C GLU A 103 -0.41 17.10 2.66
N PRO A 104 0.72 16.95 3.39
CA PRO A 104 0.86 15.92 4.41
C PRO A 104 -0.14 16.10 5.57
N ASN A 105 -0.91 15.05 5.89
CA ASN A 105 -1.62 14.98 7.16
C ASN A 105 -0.65 14.60 8.29
N LYS A 106 -0.26 15.58 9.11
CA LYS A 106 0.66 15.39 10.24
C LYS A 106 0.10 14.58 11.41
N LYS A 107 -1.17 14.19 11.39
CA LYS A 107 -1.82 13.41 12.46
C LYS A 107 -1.96 11.94 12.12
N TRP A 108 -2.16 11.60 10.85
CA TRP A 108 -2.32 10.21 10.43
C TRP A 108 -1.02 9.42 10.66
N GLY A 109 -1.14 8.17 11.12
CA GLY A 109 0.01 7.29 11.32
C GLY A 109 0.98 7.69 12.43
N THR A 110 0.57 8.56 13.37
CA THR A 110 1.44 9.03 14.48
C THR A 110 1.19 8.35 15.82
N GLY A 111 0.08 7.61 15.96
CA GLY A 111 -0.27 6.91 17.19
C GLY A 111 0.57 5.64 17.41
N LYS A 112 0.56 5.10 18.64
CA LYS A 112 1.32 3.88 18.96
C LYS A 112 0.92 2.68 18.09
N GLN A 113 -0.37 2.59 17.73
CA GLN A 113 -0.91 1.56 16.84
C GLN A 113 -0.35 1.64 15.41
N ALA A 114 0.18 2.81 15.02
CA ALA A 114 0.76 3.00 13.70
C ALA A 114 2.10 2.28 13.55
N LEU A 115 2.79 1.98 14.65
CA LEU A 115 4.04 1.24 14.59
C LEU A 115 3.77 -0.21 14.17
N PRO A 116 4.55 -0.76 13.22
CA PRO A 116 4.48 -2.18 12.91
C PRO A 116 4.94 -3.02 14.10
N PRO A 117 4.48 -4.28 14.21
CA PRO A 117 4.93 -5.17 15.26
C PRO A 117 6.44 -5.40 15.14
N VAL A 118 7.14 -5.18 16.25
CA VAL A 118 8.53 -5.59 16.44
C VAL A 118 8.54 -7.02 16.94
N GLU A 119 8.61 -7.98 16.02
CA GLU A 119 8.96 -9.36 16.37
C GLU A 119 10.48 -9.50 16.25
N PHE A 120 11.14 -9.80 17.38
CA PHE A 120 12.55 -10.20 17.48
C PHE A 120 12.62 -11.57 18.13
#